data_AF-A0A836GXT6-F1
#
_entry.id   AF-A0A836GXT6-F1
#
_cell.length_a   1.000
_cell.length_b   1.000
_cell.length_c   1.000
_cell.angle_alpha   90.00
_cell.angle_beta   90.00
_cell.angle_gamma   90.00
#
_symmetry.space_group_name_H-M   'P 1'
#
loop_
_entity.id
_entity.type
_entity.pdbx_description
1 polymer ?
#
loop_
_entity_poly.entity_id
_entity_poly.type
_entity_poly.pdbx_seq_one_letter_code
_entity_poly.pdbx_strand_id
1 'polypeptide(L)'
;MPSSSSCSVAKLVAALLLAILVCSYSGHALCPSNGNTHAIYVTSNMGDNIWSFDTLGNYLGPVLNKASFPPGVHVEKLRSMRFGPAGHLYVSSARGSYSRIFAVSGNGLLNNTMKENCTRDYLFTVMLQNAENPFLDHPYDIAFHPLTEDMYVSNQNSVTITRYRRNPKGDVTPMAATSGSQHMRYPAWKPSRNVMAALEAVEGTSPEQNTTVSSKSISNDAGLFASSWSSSYSMSSVRGITVSPLLPRALIESGAPPGIFAVANDTMMYYLLVCDVSGNTVHVFDPDNGERLFGLSVPSPIQVMFPSRYYTADSSSLSVSAAGVLMQRFEVPYIYVTSKEEGMAYMVQFSSYQGTATNNGMQANIFGDDFMRAHRFYTINRPNPLHAASGIYENPSRDVLLIADRNGRRIYSYASPFLTDYTSSYGPSPFLGFFAKQLPDQPEFVMSALLEHQQNIPFCYELNNNGKLRYVALCTAASIWSVVLAIVLITVPSLIVYRQIQYCLNGGKRYQRRQSSQDDGVSALYGSGCSSPLVRVQVPNYGSAV
;
A
#
# COMPACT_ATOMS: atom_id res chain seq x y z
N MET A 1 2.17 20.92 67.48
CA MET A 1 2.95 19.72 67.07
C MET A 1 2.89 19.62 65.56
N PRO A 2 4.03 19.65 64.85
CA PRO A 2 4.04 19.93 63.42
C PRO A 2 3.71 18.69 62.59
N SER A 3 2.91 18.90 61.55
CA SER A 3 2.51 17.92 60.54
C SER A 3 3.70 17.59 59.62
N SER A 4 4.36 16.46 59.87
CA SER A 4 5.56 16.02 59.15
C SER A 4 5.29 15.05 57.98
N SER A 5 4.04 14.85 57.54
CA SER A 5 3.71 13.81 56.54
C SER A 5 3.74 14.25 55.08
N SER A 6 3.77 15.56 54.76
CA SER A 6 3.66 16.04 53.37
C SER A 6 4.97 15.95 52.57
N CYS A 7 6.13 15.92 53.22
CA CYS A 7 7.43 15.88 52.54
C CYS A 7 7.76 14.49 51.96
N SER A 8 7.22 13.42 52.53
CA SER A 8 7.46 12.05 52.05
C SER A 8 6.76 11.75 50.73
N VAL A 9 5.57 12.31 50.52
CA VAL A 9 4.78 12.07 49.31
C VAL A 9 5.37 12.80 48.11
N ALA A 10 5.82 14.05 48.30
CA ALA A 10 6.44 14.84 47.23
C ALA A 10 7.74 14.19 46.71
N LYS A 11 8.55 13.61 47.61
CA LYS A 11 9.78 12.88 47.21
C LYS A 11 9.48 11.58 46.47
N LEU A 12 8.42 10.86 46.87
CA LEU A 12 8.00 9.64 46.18
C LEU A 12 7.48 9.94 44.76
N VAL A 13 6.68 11.01 44.61
CA VAL A 13 6.17 11.46 43.30
C VAL A 13 7.31 11.94 42.40
N ALA A 14 8.25 12.72 42.93
CA ALA A 14 9.41 13.17 42.17
C ALA A 14 10.32 12.01 41.72
N ALA A 15 10.55 11.01 42.59
CA ALA A 15 11.32 9.81 42.23
C ALA A 15 10.61 8.96 41.16
N LEU A 16 9.28 8.84 41.24
CA LEU A 16 8.49 8.12 40.24
C LEU A 16 8.51 8.84 38.87
N LEU A 17 8.38 10.17 38.87
CA LEU A 17 8.47 10.99 37.65
C LEU A 17 9.87 10.92 37.04
N LEU A 18 10.92 10.96 37.85
CA LEU A 18 12.30 10.83 37.37
C LEU A 18 12.57 9.43 36.80
N ALA A 19 12.04 8.37 37.42
CA ALA A 19 12.13 7.01 36.89
C ALA A 19 11.39 6.86 35.56
N ILE A 20 10.19 7.46 35.42
CA ILE A 20 9.45 7.50 34.15
C ILE A 20 10.25 8.29 33.09
N LEU A 21 10.86 9.42 33.46
CA LEU A 21 11.68 10.23 32.55
C LEU A 21 12.95 9.50 32.10
N VAL A 22 13.66 8.84 33.01
CA VAL A 22 14.88 8.07 32.70
C VAL A 22 14.56 6.83 31.87
N CYS A 23 13.45 6.13 32.16
CA CYS A 23 12.97 5.03 31.32
C CYS A 23 12.46 5.49 29.95
N SER A 24 12.05 6.75 29.81
CA SER A 24 11.66 7.34 28.52
C SER A 24 12.84 7.86 27.68
N TYR A 25 14.04 7.98 28.26
CA TYR A 25 15.21 8.57 27.60
C TYR A 25 16.18 7.56 26.97
N SER A 26 16.00 6.26 27.19
CA SER A 26 16.70 5.21 26.43
C SER A 26 15.96 4.91 25.12
N GLY A 27 15.79 5.94 24.28
CA GLY A 27 15.29 5.81 22.92
C GLY A 27 16.40 5.33 21.99
N HIS A 28 16.84 4.08 22.14
CA HIS A 28 17.45 3.43 20.99
C HIS A 28 16.39 3.38 19.89
N ALA A 29 16.75 3.80 18.68
CA ALA A 29 15.97 3.53 17.49
C ALA A 29 15.99 2.02 17.25
N LEU A 30 15.20 1.31 18.04
CA LEU A 30 14.76 -0.03 17.73
C LEU A 30 13.97 0.12 16.44
N CYS A 31 14.23 -0.77 15.48
CA CYS A 31 13.22 -1.17 14.51
C CYS A 31 11.85 -1.08 15.15
N PRO A 32 10.87 -0.36 14.58
CA PRO A 32 9.65 -0.09 15.29
C PRO A 32 9.07 -1.38 15.87
N SER A 33 9.32 -1.61 17.17
CA SER A 33 8.75 -2.67 18.01
C SER A 33 7.28 -2.35 18.30
N ASN A 34 6.78 -1.32 17.64
CA ASN A 34 5.46 -0.75 17.70
C ASN A 34 4.51 -1.43 16.72
N GLY A 35 4.90 -2.53 16.06
CA GLY A 35 4.01 -3.24 15.14
C GLY A 35 3.39 -2.38 14.04
N ASN A 36 3.81 -1.13 13.85
CA ASN A 36 3.28 -0.24 12.84
C ASN A 36 4.18 -0.40 11.61
N THR A 37 4.04 -1.53 10.91
CA THR A 37 4.90 -1.99 9.82
C THR A 37 4.66 -1.26 8.48
N HIS A 38 4.23 -0.01 8.51
CA HIS A 38 3.98 0.75 7.29
C HIS A 38 5.26 1.45 6.83
N ALA A 39 6.06 0.76 6.01
CA ALA A 39 7.28 1.30 5.42
C ALA A 39 7.11 1.59 3.92
N ILE A 40 7.68 2.69 3.47
CA ILE A 40 7.75 3.07 2.06
C ILE A 40 9.17 2.84 1.59
N TYR A 41 9.32 1.98 0.58
CA TYR A 41 10.61 1.66 0.02
C TYR A 41 10.90 2.49 -1.23
N VAL A 42 12.10 3.02 -1.27
CA VAL A 42 12.56 3.85 -2.38
C VAL A 42 13.91 3.30 -2.80
N THR A 43 14.07 3.05 -4.08
CA THR A 43 15.36 2.67 -4.64
C THR A 43 15.74 3.66 -5.73
N SER A 44 17.04 3.80 -5.93
CA SER A 44 17.62 4.50 -7.08
C SER A 44 18.40 3.51 -7.92
N ASN A 45 18.62 3.84 -9.19
CA ASN A 45 19.46 3.02 -10.04
C ASN A 45 20.97 3.24 -9.81
N MET A 46 21.38 3.94 -8.74
CA MET A 46 22.77 3.97 -8.28
C MET A 46 22.98 3.02 -7.12
N GLY A 47 24.07 2.25 -7.22
CA GLY A 47 24.51 1.38 -6.14
C GLY A 47 23.50 0.30 -5.78
N ASP A 48 23.57 -0.14 -4.55
CA ASP A 48 22.84 -1.25 -3.96
C ASP A 48 21.87 -0.75 -2.87
N ASN A 49 21.27 0.41 -3.13
CA ASN A 49 20.55 1.17 -2.12
C ASN A 49 19.04 1.00 -2.24
N ILE A 50 18.44 0.38 -1.22
CA ILE A 50 17.01 0.48 -0.93
C ILE A 50 16.88 1.21 0.40
N TRP A 51 16.14 2.31 0.39
CA TRP A 51 15.85 3.12 1.57
C TRP A 51 14.42 2.86 2.05
N SER A 52 14.25 2.86 3.36
CA SER A 52 12.94 2.78 3.99
C SER A 52 12.56 4.10 4.65
N PHE A 53 11.29 4.45 4.55
CA PHE A 53 10.69 5.61 5.18
C PHE A 53 9.42 5.19 5.93
N ASP A 54 9.06 5.88 7.01
CA ASP A 54 7.75 5.69 7.62
C ASP A 54 6.64 6.38 6.80
N THR A 55 5.37 6.21 7.18
CA THR A 55 4.23 6.86 6.50
C THR A 55 4.19 8.38 6.58
N LEU A 56 5.05 8.99 7.39
CA LEU A 56 5.20 10.44 7.50
C LEU A 56 6.38 10.96 6.68
N GLY A 57 7.18 10.07 6.08
CA GLY A 57 8.33 10.41 5.26
C GLY A 57 9.65 10.52 6.05
N ASN A 58 9.67 10.10 7.30
CA ASN A 58 10.91 10.05 8.07
C ASN A 58 11.76 8.86 7.60
N TYR A 59 13.04 9.11 7.36
CA TYR A 59 13.99 8.07 6.95
C TYR A 59 14.25 7.08 8.08
N LEU A 60 14.04 5.78 7.81
CA LEU A 60 14.21 4.70 8.77
C LEU A 60 15.57 4.00 8.63
N GLY A 61 16.17 4.00 7.43
CA GLY A 61 17.45 3.35 7.18
C GLY A 61 17.51 2.55 5.88
N PRO A 62 18.68 1.98 5.56
CA PRO A 62 18.86 1.07 4.43
C PRO A 62 18.18 -0.27 4.71
N VAL A 63 17.67 -0.90 3.65
CA VAL A 63 16.88 -2.14 3.76
C VAL A 63 17.71 -3.39 3.52
N LEU A 64 18.80 -3.34 2.77
CA LEU A 64 19.57 -4.56 2.44
C LEU A 64 20.59 -4.90 3.54
N ASN A 65 20.52 -6.13 4.08
CA ASN A 65 21.57 -6.64 4.94
C ASN A 65 22.74 -7.14 4.10
N LYS A 66 23.70 -6.27 3.78
CA LYS A 66 24.84 -6.61 2.92
C LYS A 66 25.68 -7.78 3.45
N ALA A 67 25.72 -7.99 4.77
CA ALA A 67 26.45 -9.11 5.37
C ALA A 67 25.82 -10.48 5.08
N SER A 68 24.54 -10.52 4.69
CA SER A 68 23.85 -11.77 4.32
C SER A 68 24.12 -12.20 2.86
N PHE A 69 24.76 -11.36 2.05
CA PHE A 69 24.97 -11.66 0.64
C PHE A 69 26.10 -12.69 0.46
N PRO A 70 25.87 -13.76 -0.32
CA PRO A 70 26.93 -14.73 -0.59
C PRO A 70 28.13 -14.09 -1.30
N PRO A 71 29.36 -14.61 -1.09
CA PRO A 71 30.54 -14.15 -1.82
C PRO A 71 30.32 -14.18 -3.33
N GLY A 72 30.68 -13.10 -4.03
CA GLY A 72 30.50 -12.95 -5.49
C GLY A 72 29.10 -12.50 -5.93
N VAL A 73 28.12 -12.38 -5.01
CA VAL A 73 26.80 -11.83 -5.33
C VAL A 73 26.87 -10.30 -5.33
N HIS A 74 27.11 -9.75 -6.51
CA HIS A 74 27.04 -8.31 -6.78
C HIS A 74 25.64 -7.83 -7.16
N VAL A 75 24.99 -7.05 -6.30
CA VAL A 75 23.73 -6.37 -6.63
C VAL A 75 24.00 -4.88 -6.70
N GLU A 76 23.77 -4.26 -7.86
CA GLU A 76 23.89 -2.81 -8.05
C GLU A 76 22.92 -2.39 -9.14
N LYS A 77 22.64 -1.08 -9.24
CA LYS A 77 21.63 -0.54 -10.16
C LYS A 77 20.28 -1.20 -9.92
N LEU A 78 19.86 -1.18 -8.66
CA LEU A 78 18.57 -1.72 -8.26
C LEU A 78 17.46 -0.92 -8.94
N ARG A 79 16.48 -1.61 -9.52
CA ARG A 79 15.38 -0.98 -10.26
C ARG A 79 14.05 -1.22 -9.56
N SER A 80 13.39 -2.32 -9.84
CA SER A 80 12.08 -2.61 -9.26
C SER A 80 12.20 -3.47 -8.01
N MET A 81 11.21 -3.29 -7.15
CA MET A 81 11.03 -4.05 -5.93
C MET A 81 9.55 -4.40 -5.83
N ARG A 82 9.21 -5.67 -5.69
CA ARG A 82 7.80 -6.08 -5.54
C ARG A 82 7.70 -7.26 -4.58
N PHE A 83 6.71 -7.21 -3.70
CA PHE A 83 6.36 -8.40 -2.92
C PHE A 83 5.78 -9.43 -3.88
N GLY A 84 6.45 -10.58 -3.92
CA GLY A 84 6.02 -11.72 -4.69
C GLY A 84 5.46 -12.81 -3.79
N PRO A 85 5.31 -14.01 -4.33
CA PRO A 85 4.69 -15.09 -3.57
C PRO A 85 5.60 -15.58 -2.44
N ALA A 86 4.99 -16.18 -1.41
CA ALA A 86 5.59 -16.42 -0.09
C ALA A 86 6.01 -15.14 0.68
N GLY A 87 5.57 -13.96 0.23
CA GLY A 87 5.78 -12.69 0.94
C GLY A 87 7.23 -12.19 0.92
N HIS A 88 8.07 -12.72 0.02
CA HIS A 88 9.44 -12.25 -0.16
C HIS A 88 9.49 -10.96 -0.99
N LEU A 89 10.48 -10.11 -0.73
CA LEU A 89 10.71 -8.91 -1.53
C LEU A 89 11.65 -9.26 -2.69
N TYR A 90 11.10 -9.25 -3.90
CA TYR A 90 11.84 -9.50 -5.13
C TYR A 90 12.41 -8.19 -5.66
N VAL A 91 13.69 -8.19 -6.04
CA VAL A 91 14.41 -7.00 -6.47
C VAL A 91 15.12 -7.28 -7.80
N SER A 92 14.95 -6.40 -8.79
CA SER A 92 15.76 -6.43 -10.02
C SER A 92 17.04 -5.61 -9.85
N SER A 93 18.16 -6.19 -10.26
CA SER A 93 19.48 -5.57 -10.30
C SER A 93 19.96 -5.54 -11.74
N ALA A 94 20.24 -4.35 -12.27
CA ALA A 94 20.45 -4.13 -13.69
C ALA A 94 21.92 -3.89 -14.07
N ARG A 95 22.81 -4.66 -13.47
CA ARG A 95 24.27 -4.48 -13.54
C ARG A 95 24.89 -5.18 -14.75
N GLY A 96 24.53 -4.80 -15.98
CA GLY A 96 25.13 -5.37 -17.20
C GLY A 96 25.09 -6.89 -17.19
N SER A 97 26.21 -7.58 -17.45
CA SER A 97 26.31 -9.05 -17.42
C SER A 97 26.05 -9.70 -16.05
N TYR A 98 25.99 -8.91 -14.97
CA TYR A 98 25.60 -9.37 -13.63
C TYR A 98 24.11 -9.17 -13.35
N SER A 99 23.33 -8.77 -14.35
CA SER A 99 21.89 -8.55 -14.22
C SER A 99 21.19 -9.78 -13.67
N ARG A 100 20.30 -9.54 -12.70
CA ARG A 100 19.63 -10.60 -11.97
C ARG A 100 18.36 -10.12 -11.30
N ILE A 101 17.55 -11.08 -10.91
CA ILE A 101 16.47 -10.89 -9.94
C ILE A 101 16.83 -11.72 -8.73
N PHE A 102 16.70 -11.15 -7.54
CA PHE A 102 16.95 -11.84 -6.28
C PHE A 102 15.82 -11.56 -5.30
N ALA A 103 15.67 -12.45 -4.34
CA ALA A 103 14.71 -12.30 -3.26
C ALA A 103 15.45 -12.04 -1.96
N VAL A 104 14.96 -11.06 -1.21
CA VAL A 104 15.33 -10.84 0.18
C VAL A 104 14.14 -11.16 1.07
N SER A 105 14.40 -11.26 2.37
CA SER A 105 13.37 -11.54 3.35
C SER A 105 12.18 -10.60 3.24
N GLY A 106 11.02 -11.14 3.58
CA GLY A 106 9.77 -10.40 3.62
C GLY A 106 9.71 -9.46 4.82
N ASN A 107 8.54 -9.39 5.45
CA ASN A 107 8.45 -8.89 6.81
C ASN A 107 9.35 -9.78 7.69
N GLY A 108 10.46 -9.23 8.17
CA GLY A 108 11.43 -10.00 8.95
C GLY A 108 10.83 -10.55 10.25
N LEU A 109 9.74 -9.97 10.79
CA LEU A 109 9.06 -10.46 11.98
C LEU A 109 8.18 -11.67 11.65
N LEU A 110 7.46 -11.64 10.52
CA LEU A 110 6.56 -12.73 10.12
C LEU A 110 7.32 -13.96 9.60
N ASN A 111 8.52 -13.74 9.02
CA ASN A 111 9.34 -14.81 8.45
C ASN A 111 10.62 -15.11 9.27
N ASN A 112 10.70 -14.69 10.54
CA ASN A 112 11.86 -14.90 11.43
C ASN A 112 13.21 -14.48 10.83
N THR A 113 13.21 -13.43 10.02
CA THR A 113 14.35 -12.94 9.22
C THR A 113 14.72 -11.50 9.56
N MET A 114 14.19 -10.92 10.65
CA MET A 114 14.72 -9.67 11.23
C MET A 114 16.12 -9.94 11.78
N LYS A 115 17.15 -9.68 10.98
CA LYS A 115 18.48 -9.41 11.53
C LYS A 115 18.64 -7.91 11.74
N GLU A 116 19.73 -7.56 12.41
CA GLU A 116 20.11 -6.24 12.92
C GLU A 116 19.62 -5.05 12.05
N ASN A 117 18.99 -4.05 12.69
CA ASN A 117 18.64 -2.76 12.10
C ASN A 117 17.60 -2.75 10.95
N CYS A 118 16.59 -3.63 10.96
CA CYS A 118 15.46 -3.60 10.01
C CYS A 118 15.88 -3.90 8.57
N THR A 119 17.05 -4.49 8.45
CA THR A 119 17.58 -4.95 7.19
C THR A 119 16.95 -6.30 6.84
N ARG A 120 16.95 -6.60 5.55
CA ARG A 120 16.41 -7.80 4.95
C ARG A 120 17.56 -8.66 4.47
N ASP A 121 17.51 -9.93 4.88
CA ASP A 121 18.50 -10.92 4.50
C ASP A 121 18.29 -11.35 3.06
N TYR A 122 19.38 -11.46 2.30
CA TYR A 122 19.39 -12.15 1.03
C TYR A 122 18.96 -13.61 1.23
N LEU A 123 17.98 -14.06 0.45
CA LEU A 123 17.47 -15.43 0.51
C LEU A 123 18.05 -16.28 -0.63
N PHE A 124 17.79 -15.87 -1.88
CA PHE A 124 18.20 -16.61 -3.06
C PHE A 124 18.18 -15.73 -4.32
N THR A 125 18.93 -16.14 -5.34
CA THR A 125 18.81 -15.59 -6.70
C THR A 125 17.65 -16.27 -7.41
N VAL A 126 16.74 -15.47 -7.93
CA VAL A 126 15.54 -15.91 -8.65
C VAL A 126 15.91 -16.26 -10.08
N MET A 127 16.58 -15.35 -10.78
CA MET A 127 17.07 -15.54 -12.16
C MET A 127 18.36 -14.75 -12.39
N LEU A 128 19.26 -15.27 -13.22
CA LEU A 128 20.49 -14.62 -13.68
C LEU A 128 20.42 -14.37 -15.19
N GLN A 129 21.09 -13.33 -15.67
CA GLN A 129 21.41 -13.21 -17.08
C GLN A 129 22.50 -14.21 -17.42
N ASN A 130 22.25 -15.08 -18.39
CA ASN A 130 23.22 -16.06 -18.88
C ASN A 130 22.83 -16.49 -20.32
N ALA A 131 23.52 -17.50 -20.87
CA ALA A 131 23.23 -17.98 -22.23
C ALA A 131 21.81 -18.59 -22.37
N GLU A 132 21.25 -19.17 -21.31
CA GLU A 132 19.88 -19.75 -21.32
C GLU A 132 18.78 -18.70 -21.08
N ASN A 133 19.15 -17.56 -20.47
CA ASN A 133 18.28 -16.44 -20.17
C ASN A 133 18.91 -15.13 -20.68
N PRO A 134 19.12 -15.00 -22.01
CA PRO A 134 19.88 -13.89 -22.58
C PRO A 134 19.15 -12.55 -22.48
N PHE A 135 17.82 -12.59 -22.37
CA PHE A 135 16.95 -11.42 -22.40
C PHE A 135 16.80 -10.71 -21.05
N LEU A 136 17.33 -11.25 -19.96
CA LEU A 136 17.39 -10.53 -18.67
C LEU A 136 18.49 -9.45 -18.71
N ASP A 137 18.48 -8.61 -19.74
CA ASP A 137 19.45 -7.57 -19.99
C ASP A 137 18.89 -6.21 -19.54
N HIS A 138 19.48 -5.69 -18.46
CA HIS A 138 19.06 -4.43 -17.84
C HIS A 138 17.58 -4.48 -17.38
N PRO A 139 17.18 -5.46 -16.54
CA PRO A 139 15.79 -5.57 -16.07
C PRO A 139 15.35 -4.29 -15.36
N TYR A 140 14.17 -3.78 -15.74
CA TYR A 140 13.64 -2.52 -15.26
C TYR A 140 12.55 -2.75 -14.21
N ASP A 141 11.45 -3.42 -14.58
CA ASP A 141 10.30 -3.64 -13.71
C ASP A 141 9.87 -5.10 -13.64
N ILE A 142 9.19 -5.47 -12.55
CA ILE A 142 8.73 -6.82 -12.24
C ILE A 142 7.24 -6.76 -11.93
N ALA A 143 6.43 -7.67 -12.48
CA ALA A 143 5.05 -7.90 -12.07
C ALA A 143 4.79 -9.39 -11.83
N PHE A 144 3.91 -9.70 -10.89
CA PHE A 144 3.47 -11.07 -10.64
C PHE A 144 2.02 -11.24 -11.08
N HIS A 145 1.73 -12.33 -11.77
CA HIS A 145 0.36 -12.71 -12.04
C HIS A 145 -0.33 -13.10 -10.71
N PRO A 146 -1.49 -12.52 -10.37
CA PRO A 146 -2.12 -12.77 -9.07
C PRO A 146 -2.61 -14.20 -8.87
N LEU A 147 -3.02 -14.90 -9.94
CA LEU A 147 -3.43 -16.32 -9.88
C LEU A 147 -2.29 -17.33 -10.06
N THR A 148 -1.54 -17.23 -11.16
CA THR A 148 -0.52 -18.23 -11.51
C THR A 148 0.81 -17.99 -10.82
N GLU A 149 1.00 -16.82 -10.19
CA GLU A 149 2.25 -16.37 -9.59
C GLU A 149 3.42 -16.24 -10.58
N ASP A 150 3.14 -16.27 -11.88
CA ASP A 150 4.14 -16.08 -12.93
C ASP A 150 4.74 -14.68 -12.85
N MET A 151 6.05 -14.59 -13.00
CA MET A 151 6.81 -13.34 -12.92
C MET A 151 7.07 -12.79 -14.32
N TYR A 152 6.56 -11.60 -14.61
CA TYR A 152 6.87 -10.85 -15.82
C TYR A 152 7.92 -9.80 -15.50
N VAL A 153 8.87 -9.63 -16.43
CA VAL A 153 10.00 -8.72 -16.27
C VAL A 153 10.17 -7.93 -17.55
N SER A 154 10.24 -6.61 -17.43
CA SER A 154 10.60 -5.75 -18.54
C SER A 154 12.11 -5.54 -18.60
N ASN A 155 12.70 -5.65 -19.79
CA ASN A 155 14.14 -5.60 -19.99
C ASN A 155 14.49 -4.44 -20.92
N GLN A 156 15.15 -3.43 -20.35
CA GLN A 156 15.34 -2.13 -21.01
C GLN A 156 16.24 -2.23 -22.25
N ASN A 157 17.33 -2.98 -22.18
CA ASN A 157 18.33 -3.01 -23.26
C ASN A 157 17.90 -3.93 -24.40
N SER A 158 17.31 -5.08 -24.09
CA SER A 158 16.80 -6.01 -25.11
C SER A 158 15.47 -5.59 -25.70
N VAL A 159 14.77 -4.63 -25.08
CA VAL A 159 13.42 -4.19 -25.47
C VAL A 159 12.44 -5.37 -25.52
N THR A 160 12.49 -6.19 -24.48
CA THR A 160 11.67 -7.40 -24.35
C THR A 160 10.95 -7.47 -23.01
N ILE A 161 9.87 -8.24 -22.99
CA ILE A 161 9.24 -8.72 -21.76
C ILE A 161 9.50 -10.22 -21.66
N THR A 162 9.98 -10.67 -20.51
CA THR A 162 10.22 -12.08 -20.21
C THR A 162 9.26 -12.58 -19.14
N ARG A 163 8.73 -13.80 -19.30
CA ARG A 163 7.86 -14.49 -18.35
C ARG A 163 8.60 -15.68 -17.72
N TYR A 164 8.65 -15.71 -16.39
CA TYR A 164 9.21 -16.79 -15.60
C TYR A 164 8.11 -17.51 -14.83
N ARG A 165 8.15 -18.84 -14.82
CA ARG A 165 7.22 -19.71 -14.12
C ARG A 165 7.89 -20.33 -12.91
N ARG A 166 7.11 -20.53 -11.84
CA ARG A 166 7.56 -21.36 -10.72
C ARG A 166 7.79 -22.79 -11.19
N ASN A 167 8.83 -23.41 -10.64
CA ASN A 167 9.14 -24.82 -10.82
C ASN A 167 9.12 -25.52 -9.46
N PRO A 168 7.95 -25.96 -8.97
CA PRO A 168 7.82 -26.56 -7.63
C PRO A 168 8.70 -27.80 -7.41
N LYS A 169 9.05 -28.51 -8.49
CA LYS A 169 9.95 -29.67 -8.45
C LYS A 169 11.42 -29.29 -8.24
N GLY A 170 11.76 -28.03 -8.49
CA GLY A 170 13.11 -27.50 -8.42
C GLY A 170 13.41 -26.72 -7.13
N ASP A 171 12.44 -26.57 -6.23
CA ASP A 171 12.60 -25.74 -5.03
C ASP A 171 13.87 -26.13 -4.26
N VAL A 172 14.76 -25.16 -4.09
CA VAL A 172 16.13 -25.38 -3.60
C VAL A 172 16.22 -25.12 -2.11
N THR A 173 17.03 -25.91 -1.40
CA THR A 173 17.45 -25.56 -0.03
C THR A 173 18.72 -24.72 -0.17
N PRO A 174 18.81 -23.51 0.42
CA PRO A 174 19.99 -22.67 0.29
C PRO A 174 21.23 -23.34 0.90
N MET A 175 22.38 -23.22 0.23
CA MET A 175 23.66 -23.74 0.75
C MET A 175 24.17 -22.97 1.98
N ALA A 176 23.65 -21.77 2.26
CA ALA A 176 24.16 -20.87 3.30
C ALA A 176 23.32 -20.84 4.59
N ALA A 177 22.61 -21.93 4.93
CA ALA A 177 21.99 -22.06 6.24
C ALA A 177 23.05 -22.50 7.28
N THR A 178 23.97 -21.59 7.61
CA THR A 178 24.82 -21.75 8.78
C THR A 178 23.95 -21.67 10.04
N SER A 179 23.83 -22.81 10.73
CA SER A 179 23.30 -22.98 12.09
C SER A 179 21.83 -22.60 12.33
N GLY A 180 20.94 -23.60 12.29
CA GLY A 180 19.81 -23.68 13.23
C GLY A 180 18.39 -23.44 12.68
N SER A 181 18.20 -22.83 11.51
CA SER A 181 16.86 -22.69 10.92
C SER A 181 16.51 -23.92 10.10
N GLN A 182 15.32 -24.49 10.35
CA GLN A 182 14.70 -25.60 9.61
C GLN A 182 14.90 -25.48 8.09
N HIS A 183 14.98 -26.62 7.39
CA HIS A 183 15.17 -26.72 5.93
C HIS A 183 14.14 -25.91 5.13
N MET A 184 14.39 -24.61 4.97
CA MET A 184 13.54 -23.72 4.20
C MET A 184 13.86 -23.95 2.72
N ARG A 185 12.90 -24.50 1.98
CA ARG A 185 12.99 -24.61 0.52
C ARG A 185 12.53 -23.29 -0.09
N TYR A 186 13.37 -22.72 -0.95
CA TYR A 186 13.05 -21.52 -1.70
C TYR A 186 12.47 -21.86 -3.07
N PRO A 187 11.50 -21.07 -3.56
CA PRO A 187 10.90 -21.27 -4.86
C PRO A 187 11.93 -21.27 -5.98
N ALA A 188 11.93 -22.32 -6.81
CA ALA A 188 12.71 -22.30 -8.05
C ALA A 188 11.93 -21.68 -9.20
N TRP A 189 12.64 -21.00 -10.08
CA TRP A 189 12.10 -20.31 -11.24
C TRP A 189 12.77 -20.81 -12.51
N LYS A 190 12.03 -20.77 -13.61
CA LYS A 190 12.56 -21.03 -14.95
C LYS A 190 11.91 -20.10 -15.97
N PRO A 191 12.59 -19.75 -17.07
CA PRO A 191 11.94 -19.05 -18.15
C PRO A 191 10.81 -19.92 -18.71
N SER A 192 9.72 -19.25 -19.13
CA SER A 192 8.60 -19.91 -19.78
C SER A 192 8.95 -20.25 -21.24
N ARG A 193 8.07 -21.01 -21.90
CA ARG A 193 8.14 -21.10 -23.36
C ARG A 193 7.91 -19.73 -23.98
N ASN A 194 8.62 -19.46 -25.06
CA ASN A 194 8.39 -18.25 -25.84
C ASN A 194 6.96 -18.24 -26.39
N VAL A 195 6.35 -17.07 -26.32
CA VAL A 195 5.04 -16.81 -26.92
C VAL A 195 5.21 -16.60 -28.43
N MET A 196 4.29 -17.14 -29.23
CA MET A 196 4.30 -17.00 -30.69
C MET A 196 4.22 -15.52 -31.13
N ALA A 197 3.31 -14.74 -30.54
CA ALA A 197 3.14 -13.31 -30.82
C ALA A 197 4.39 -12.45 -30.52
N ALA A 198 5.38 -12.99 -29.80
CA ALA A 198 6.66 -12.33 -29.53
C ALA A 198 7.76 -12.70 -30.54
N LEU A 199 7.56 -13.79 -31.30
CA LEU A 199 8.50 -14.34 -32.28
C LEU A 199 8.13 -14.03 -33.72
N GLU A 200 6.89 -13.64 -33.98
CA GLU A 200 6.41 -13.24 -35.31
C GLU A 200 7.27 -12.11 -35.87
N ALA A 201 8.25 -12.45 -36.71
CA ALA A 201 9.12 -11.47 -37.33
C ALA A 201 8.41 -10.77 -38.49
N VAL A 202 8.75 -9.50 -38.73
CA VAL A 202 8.36 -8.78 -39.94
C VAL A 202 9.03 -9.46 -41.15
N GLU A 203 8.30 -10.32 -41.85
CA GLU A 203 8.72 -10.83 -43.16
C GLU A 203 8.62 -9.68 -44.18
N GLY A 204 9.72 -8.93 -44.32
CA GLY A 204 9.97 -8.05 -45.46
C GLY A 204 10.07 -6.56 -45.11
N THR A 205 11.28 -6.01 -45.20
CA THR A 205 11.65 -4.96 -46.17
C THR A 205 13.08 -4.45 -45.92
N SER A 206 14.02 -4.95 -46.73
CA SER A 206 15.26 -4.30 -47.21
C SER A 206 16.46 -5.27 -47.19
N PRO A 207 17.10 -5.55 -48.33
CA PRO A 207 18.31 -6.36 -48.40
C PRO A 207 19.61 -5.62 -48.02
N GLU A 208 19.57 -4.42 -47.42
CA GLU A 208 20.78 -3.58 -47.26
C GLU A 208 21.19 -3.16 -45.84
N GLN A 209 20.65 -3.73 -44.75
CA GLN A 209 21.25 -3.53 -43.43
C GLN A 209 21.34 -4.82 -42.60
N ASN A 210 22.58 -5.29 -42.44
CA ASN A 210 23.00 -6.49 -41.70
C ASN A 210 22.81 -6.37 -40.18
N THR A 211 21.57 -6.23 -39.70
CA THR A 211 21.21 -6.51 -38.31
C THR A 211 19.85 -7.20 -38.23
N THR A 212 19.61 -8.19 -39.10
CA THR A 212 18.57 -9.19 -38.86
C THR A 212 19.04 -10.05 -37.69
N VAL A 213 18.52 -9.79 -36.49
CA VAL A 213 18.59 -10.74 -35.38
C VAL A 213 17.88 -12.00 -35.87
N SER A 214 18.66 -12.99 -36.31
CA SER A 214 18.12 -14.24 -36.81
C SER A 214 17.38 -14.93 -35.68
N SER A 215 16.04 -14.95 -35.78
CA SER A 215 15.15 -15.70 -34.88
C SER A 215 15.55 -17.17 -34.73
N LYS A 216 16.36 -17.69 -35.66
CA LYS A 216 16.89 -19.05 -35.72
C LYS A 216 17.83 -19.45 -34.56
N SER A 217 18.18 -18.54 -33.65
CA SER A 217 19.09 -18.80 -32.51
C SER A 217 18.46 -18.67 -31.12
N ILE A 218 17.19 -18.29 -31.01
CA ILE A 218 16.53 -18.11 -29.71
C ILE A 218 16.05 -19.47 -29.20
N SER A 219 16.49 -19.87 -28.00
CA SER A 219 15.98 -21.07 -27.33
C SER A 219 14.47 -20.99 -27.13
N ASN A 220 13.74 -22.09 -27.36
CA ASN A 220 12.28 -22.15 -27.18
C ASN A 220 11.82 -21.85 -25.74
N ASP A 221 12.72 -22.03 -24.77
CA ASP A 221 12.48 -21.80 -23.34
C ASP A 221 13.26 -20.58 -22.84
N ALA A 222 13.36 -19.52 -23.63
CA ALA A 222 14.03 -18.27 -23.24
C ALA A 222 13.09 -17.29 -22.48
N GLY A 223 11.82 -17.66 -22.28
CA GLY A 223 10.85 -16.85 -21.55
C GLY A 223 10.30 -15.66 -22.32
N LEU A 224 10.54 -15.54 -23.63
CA LEU A 224 10.15 -14.36 -24.40
C LEU A 224 8.62 -14.23 -24.47
N PHE A 225 8.07 -13.17 -23.89
CA PHE A 225 6.63 -12.92 -23.81
C PHE A 225 6.18 -11.79 -24.75
N ALA A 226 6.97 -10.73 -24.87
CA ALA A 226 6.79 -9.67 -25.85
C ALA A 226 8.16 -9.15 -26.31
N SER A 227 8.26 -8.64 -27.54
CA SER A 227 9.54 -8.20 -28.10
C SER A 227 9.39 -7.05 -29.10
N SER A 228 10.45 -6.26 -29.27
CA SER A 228 10.54 -5.25 -30.34
C SER A 228 10.59 -5.84 -31.76
N TRP A 229 10.67 -7.17 -31.88
CA TRP A 229 10.76 -7.87 -33.17
C TRP A 229 9.40 -8.36 -33.68
N SER A 230 8.35 -8.24 -32.87
CA SER A 230 7.00 -8.61 -33.27
C SER A 230 6.53 -7.78 -34.46
N SER A 231 5.90 -8.42 -35.45
CA SER A 231 5.20 -7.74 -36.54
C SER A 231 3.83 -7.22 -36.12
N SER A 232 3.27 -7.76 -35.03
CA SER A 232 1.94 -7.40 -34.51
C SER A 232 1.95 -6.07 -33.73
N TYR A 233 3.11 -5.57 -33.34
CA TYR A 233 3.26 -4.31 -32.60
C TYR A 233 4.69 -3.77 -32.62
N SER A 234 4.83 -2.45 -32.44
CA SER A 234 6.14 -1.82 -32.27
C SER A 234 6.41 -1.54 -30.80
N MET A 235 7.59 -1.93 -30.30
CA MET A 235 8.12 -1.49 -29.01
C MET A 235 9.53 -0.97 -29.21
N SER A 236 9.86 0.15 -28.57
CA SER A 236 11.15 0.83 -28.76
C SER A 236 11.92 1.09 -27.47
N SER A 237 11.24 1.24 -26.33
CA SER A 237 11.86 1.47 -25.03
C SER A 237 10.96 1.03 -23.88
N VAL A 238 11.00 -0.26 -23.53
CA VAL A 238 10.16 -0.82 -22.47
C VAL A 238 10.61 -0.43 -21.07
N ARG A 239 9.66 -0.06 -20.19
CA ARG A 239 9.90 0.30 -18.78
C ARG A 239 8.89 -0.35 -17.85
N GLY A 240 8.00 0.42 -17.23
CA GLY A 240 7.08 -0.06 -16.20
C GLY A 240 6.17 -1.17 -16.68
N ILE A 241 5.84 -2.07 -15.74
CA ILE A 241 4.98 -3.21 -16.00
C ILE A 241 4.03 -3.45 -14.82
N THR A 242 2.77 -3.71 -15.12
CA THR A 242 1.78 -4.11 -14.11
C THR A 242 0.80 -5.13 -14.67
N VAL A 243 0.21 -5.93 -13.78
CA VAL A 243 -0.94 -6.78 -14.09
C VAL A 243 -2.18 -6.10 -13.51
N SER A 244 -3.25 -6.04 -14.29
CA SER A 244 -4.53 -5.49 -13.85
C SER A 244 -5.14 -6.33 -12.71
N PRO A 245 -6.16 -5.82 -12.00
CA PRO A 245 -7.12 -6.69 -11.34
C PRO A 245 -7.90 -7.53 -12.37
N LEU A 246 -8.70 -8.48 -11.89
CA LEU A 246 -9.57 -9.27 -12.76
C LEU A 246 -10.73 -8.40 -13.25
N LEU A 247 -10.85 -8.20 -14.56
CA LEU A 247 -11.78 -7.24 -15.17
C LEU A 247 -12.65 -7.90 -16.25
N PRO A 248 -13.91 -7.46 -16.46
CA PRO A 248 -14.75 -7.97 -17.53
C PRO A 248 -14.24 -7.56 -18.91
N ARG A 249 -14.07 -8.52 -19.83
CA ARG A 249 -13.61 -8.24 -21.19
C ARG A 249 -14.52 -7.27 -21.94
N ALA A 250 -15.84 -7.42 -21.79
CA ALA A 250 -16.82 -6.53 -22.41
C ALA A 250 -16.66 -5.06 -21.97
N LEU A 251 -16.27 -4.82 -20.72
CA LEU A 251 -16.03 -3.48 -20.20
C LEU A 251 -14.76 -2.86 -20.80
N ILE A 252 -13.69 -3.66 -20.92
CA ILE A 252 -12.37 -3.15 -21.33
C ILE A 252 -12.20 -3.13 -22.84
N GLU A 253 -12.48 -4.25 -23.51
CA GLU A 253 -12.22 -4.47 -24.93
C GLU A 253 -13.38 -4.00 -25.82
N SER A 254 -14.62 -4.13 -25.35
CA SER A 254 -15.82 -3.74 -26.11
C SER A 254 -16.38 -2.36 -25.74
N GLY A 255 -15.82 -1.71 -24.71
CA GLY A 255 -16.27 -0.39 -24.26
C GLY A 255 -17.69 -0.38 -23.68
N ALA A 256 -18.16 -1.51 -23.11
CA ALA A 256 -19.46 -1.56 -22.45
C ALA A 256 -19.53 -0.52 -21.32
N PRO A 257 -20.71 0.08 -21.05
CA PRO A 257 -20.86 1.03 -19.95
C PRO A 257 -20.63 0.36 -18.59
N PRO A 258 -20.31 1.13 -17.53
CA PRO A 258 -20.22 0.61 -16.17
C PRO A 258 -21.56 0.00 -15.76
N GLY A 259 -21.53 -1.12 -15.05
CA GLY A 259 -22.72 -1.93 -14.85
C GLY A 259 -22.47 -3.24 -14.12
N ILE A 260 -23.43 -4.15 -14.20
CA ILE A 260 -23.36 -5.48 -13.57
C ILE A 260 -22.92 -6.50 -14.62
N PHE A 261 -21.83 -7.22 -14.34
CA PHE A 261 -21.25 -8.20 -15.24
C PHE A 261 -21.21 -9.58 -14.57
N ALA A 262 -21.31 -10.63 -15.39
CA ALA A 262 -21.08 -12.00 -14.93
C ALA A 262 -19.60 -12.21 -14.63
N VAL A 263 -19.32 -12.76 -13.44
CA VAL A 263 -17.97 -13.12 -13.00
C VAL A 263 -17.75 -14.59 -13.33
N ALA A 264 -17.38 -14.87 -14.57
CA ALA A 264 -17.06 -16.19 -15.07
C ALA A 264 -15.67 -16.19 -15.72
N ASN A 265 -15.01 -17.35 -15.77
CA ASN A 265 -13.62 -17.45 -16.25
C ASN A 265 -13.44 -17.03 -17.72
N ASP A 266 -14.50 -17.13 -18.53
CA ASP A 266 -14.51 -16.76 -19.94
C ASP A 266 -14.85 -15.29 -20.19
N THR A 267 -15.54 -14.63 -19.25
CA THR A 267 -15.93 -13.22 -19.34
C THR A 267 -14.95 -12.27 -18.65
N MET A 268 -14.12 -12.80 -17.74
CA MET A 268 -13.21 -12.05 -16.89
C MET A 268 -11.75 -12.36 -17.26
N MET A 269 -10.89 -11.34 -17.17
CA MET A 269 -9.52 -11.45 -17.64
C MET A 269 -8.57 -10.53 -16.87
N TYR A 270 -7.33 -10.99 -16.72
CA TYR A 270 -6.20 -10.16 -16.32
C TYR A 270 -5.53 -9.57 -17.56
N TYR A 271 -5.00 -8.37 -17.44
CA TYR A 271 -4.29 -7.69 -18.52
C TYR A 271 -2.87 -7.37 -18.08
N LEU A 272 -1.88 -7.61 -18.93
CA LEU A 272 -0.51 -7.17 -18.72
C LEU A 272 -0.28 -5.83 -19.42
N LEU A 273 0.06 -4.80 -18.66
CA LEU A 273 0.31 -3.46 -19.18
C LEU A 273 1.81 -3.19 -19.18
N VAL A 274 2.32 -2.68 -20.30
CA VAL A 274 3.75 -2.41 -20.53
C VAL A 274 3.93 -1.00 -21.05
N CYS A 275 4.73 -0.20 -20.38
CA CYS A 275 5.09 1.13 -20.85
C CYS A 275 6.18 1.07 -21.94
N ASP A 276 5.88 1.56 -23.14
CA ASP A 276 6.88 1.95 -24.15
C ASP A 276 7.09 3.47 -24.11
N VAL A 277 8.20 3.88 -23.52
CA VAL A 277 8.57 5.29 -23.34
C VAL A 277 8.67 6.00 -24.69
N SER A 278 9.41 5.40 -25.62
CA SER A 278 9.73 6.05 -26.90
C SER A 278 8.56 5.93 -27.88
N GLY A 279 7.72 4.90 -27.74
CA GLY A 279 6.47 4.76 -28.48
C GLY A 279 5.31 5.58 -27.93
N ASN A 280 5.49 6.32 -26.82
CA ASN A 280 4.42 7.06 -26.13
C ASN A 280 3.15 6.22 -25.93
N THR A 281 3.32 4.95 -25.55
CA THR A 281 2.23 3.98 -25.51
C THR A 281 2.34 3.10 -24.27
N VAL A 282 1.22 2.86 -23.61
CA VAL A 282 1.07 1.72 -22.68
C VAL A 282 0.41 0.59 -23.46
N HIS A 283 1.19 -0.44 -23.80
CA HIS A 283 0.71 -1.63 -24.49
C HIS A 283 -0.07 -2.53 -23.53
N VAL A 284 -1.15 -3.12 -24.02
CA VAL A 284 -1.99 -4.04 -23.25
C VAL A 284 -1.96 -5.41 -23.92
N PHE A 285 -1.53 -6.42 -23.16
CA PHE A 285 -1.39 -7.79 -23.62
C PHE A 285 -2.29 -8.75 -22.85
N ASP A 286 -2.71 -9.80 -23.53
CA ASP A 286 -3.25 -11.00 -22.91
C ASP A 286 -2.10 -11.73 -22.16
N PRO A 287 -2.15 -11.88 -20.83
CA PRO A 287 -1.07 -12.49 -20.05
C PRO A 287 -0.89 -13.99 -20.30
N ASP A 288 -1.88 -14.68 -20.85
CA ASP A 288 -1.85 -16.11 -21.10
C ASP A 288 -1.15 -16.43 -22.42
N ASN A 289 -1.54 -15.75 -23.49
CA ASN A 289 -1.05 -16.02 -24.84
C ASN A 289 -0.10 -14.96 -25.42
N GLY A 290 0.08 -13.81 -24.74
CA GLY A 290 0.93 -12.68 -25.13
C GLY A 290 0.53 -11.93 -26.40
N GLU A 291 -0.70 -12.11 -26.88
CA GLU A 291 -1.30 -11.29 -27.93
C GLU A 291 -1.45 -9.85 -27.43
N ARG A 292 -1.11 -8.88 -28.28
CA ARG A 292 -1.37 -7.46 -27.98
C ARG A 292 -2.83 -7.15 -28.32
N LEU A 293 -3.60 -6.73 -27.32
CA LEU A 293 -5.00 -6.40 -27.47
C LEU A 293 -5.21 -4.96 -27.97
N PHE A 294 -4.57 -3.99 -27.31
CA PHE A 294 -4.62 -2.58 -27.70
C PHE A 294 -3.44 -1.78 -27.11
N GLY A 295 -3.40 -0.47 -27.34
CA GLY A 295 -2.45 0.44 -26.72
C GLY A 295 -3.15 1.72 -26.28
N LEU A 296 -2.67 2.29 -25.18
CA LEU A 296 -3.13 3.58 -24.65
C LEU A 296 -2.04 4.61 -24.94
N SER A 297 -2.36 5.63 -25.73
CA SER A 297 -1.41 6.70 -26.02
C SER A 297 -1.15 7.50 -24.73
N VAL A 298 0.08 7.53 -24.22
CA VAL A 298 0.45 8.30 -23.04
C VAL A 298 1.82 8.92 -23.29
N PRO A 299 2.08 10.20 -22.96
CA PRO A 299 3.40 10.80 -23.19
C PRO A 299 4.48 10.11 -22.35
N SER A 300 5.49 9.54 -23.02
CA SER A 300 6.71 8.98 -22.41
C SER A 300 6.49 8.18 -21.12
N PRO A 301 5.63 7.13 -21.13
CA PRO A 301 5.20 6.46 -19.90
C PRO A 301 6.38 5.69 -19.29
N ILE A 302 6.64 5.87 -17.99
CA ILE A 302 7.70 5.15 -17.26
C ILE A 302 7.11 4.09 -16.36
N GLN A 303 6.11 4.42 -15.56
CA GLN A 303 5.49 3.50 -14.61
C GLN A 303 3.98 3.52 -14.80
N VAL A 304 3.37 2.36 -14.64
CA VAL A 304 1.92 2.16 -14.70
C VAL A 304 1.47 1.36 -13.48
N MET A 305 0.33 1.72 -12.90
CA MET A 305 -0.32 0.93 -11.85
C MET A 305 -1.83 1.12 -11.85
N PHE A 306 -2.54 0.11 -11.35
CA PHE A 306 -3.95 0.27 -11.03
C PHE A 306 -4.11 0.83 -9.61
N PRO A 307 -5.08 1.73 -9.40
CA PRO A 307 -5.54 2.10 -8.07
C PRO A 307 -5.90 0.87 -7.23
N SER A 308 -5.46 0.89 -5.98
CA SER A 308 -5.65 -0.14 -4.97
C SER A 308 -7.11 -0.57 -4.78
N ARG A 309 -8.04 0.37 -4.92
CA ARG A 309 -9.49 0.13 -4.81
C ARG A 309 -10.03 -0.90 -5.80
N TYR A 310 -9.35 -1.12 -6.92
CA TYR A 310 -9.76 -2.13 -7.90
C TYR A 310 -9.28 -3.55 -7.56
N TYR A 311 -8.37 -3.71 -6.59
CA TYR A 311 -7.90 -5.02 -6.11
C TYR A 311 -8.71 -5.54 -4.92
N THR A 312 -9.39 -4.66 -4.18
CA THR A 312 -10.34 -5.07 -3.14
C THR A 312 -11.64 -5.51 -3.79
N ALA A 313 -11.82 -6.81 -3.99
CA ALA A 313 -13.13 -7.37 -4.26
C ALA A 313 -14.00 -7.09 -3.04
N ASP A 314 -14.80 -6.03 -3.09
CA ASP A 314 -15.78 -5.76 -2.05
C ASP A 314 -16.83 -6.88 -2.13
N SER A 315 -16.69 -7.88 -1.26
CA SER A 315 -17.56 -9.07 -1.25
C SER A 315 -19.03 -8.70 -1.07
N SER A 316 -19.31 -7.48 -0.57
CA SER A 316 -20.65 -6.92 -0.47
C SER A 316 -21.30 -6.58 -1.84
N SER A 317 -20.50 -6.50 -2.91
CA SER A 317 -20.95 -6.19 -4.27
C SER A 317 -21.28 -7.43 -5.12
N LEU A 318 -21.04 -8.63 -4.59
CA LEU A 318 -21.36 -9.89 -5.25
C LEU A 318 -22.85 -10.21 -5.09
N SER A 319 -23.50 -10.55 -6.19
CA SER A 319 -24.89 -10.99 -6.24
C SER A 319 -25.00 -12.26 -7.09
N VAL A 320 -26.07 -13.02 -6.93
CA VAL A 320 -26.32 -14.24 -7.72
C VAL A 320 -27.54 -13.98 -8.61
N SER A 321 -27.40 -14.20 -9.92
CA SER A 321 -28.53 -14.08 -10.85
C SER A 321 -29.55 -15.19 -10.63
N ALA A 322 -30.75 -15.05 -11.21
CA ALA A 322 -31.77 -16.10 -11.17
C ALA A 322 -31.31 -17.45 -11.77
N ALA A 323 -30.27 -17.43 -12.64
CA ALA A 323 -29.67 -18.60 -13.24
C ALA A 323 -28.49 -19.18 -12.42
N GLY A 324 -28.22 -18.66 -11.22
CA GLY A 324 -27.13 -19.12 -10.35
C GLY A 324 -25.75 -18.60 -10.72
N VAL A 325 -25.65 -17.60 -11.61
CA VAL A 325 -24.38 -17.00 -12.05
C VAL A 325 -23.97 -15.89 -11.09
N LEU A 326 -22.70 -15.87 -10.68
CA LEU A 326 -22.13 -14.78 -9.88
C LEU A 326 -22.06 -13.50 -10.72
N MET A 327 -22.59 -12.41 -10.17
CA MET A 327 -22.66 -11.10 -10.80
C MET A 327 -21.99 -10.08 -9.88
N GLN A 328 -21.21 -9.17 -10.46
CA GLN A 328 -20.57 -8.08 -9.72
C GLN A 328 -20.70 -6.78 -10.49
N ARG A 329 -20.85 -5.67 -9.76
CA ARG A 329 -20.85 -4.34 -10.37
C ARG A 329 -19.42 -3.88 -10.62
N PHE A 330 -19.15 -3.45 -11.85
CA PHE A 330 -17.88 -2.85 -12.26
C PHE A 330 -18.08 -1.42 -12.71
N GLU A 331 -17.19 -0.55 -12.25
CA GLU A 331 -16.99 0.79 -12.80
C GLU A 331 -15.92 0.72 -13.90
N VAL A 332 -15.90 1.72 -14.78
CA VAL A 332 -14.81 1.84 -15.75
C VAL A 332 -13.50 2.03 -14.99
N PRO A 333 -12.50 1.15 -15.17
CA PRO A 333 -11.26 1.27 -14.45
C PRO A 333 -10.40 2.40 -14.99
N TYR A 334 -9.61 2.99 -14.10
CA TYR A 334 -8.54 3.93 -14.44
C TYR A 334 -7.19 3.34 -14.04
N ILE A 335 -6.13 3.83 -14.68
CA ILE A 335 -4.75 3.55 -14.33
C ILE A 335 -4.01 4.84 -14.02
N TYR A 336 -3.04 4.77 -13.12
CA TYR A 336 -2.06 5.82 -12.92
C TYR A 336 -0.85 5.57 -13.81
N VAL A 337 -0.38 6.60 -14.52
CA VAL A 337 0.80 6.52 -15.38
C VAL A 337 1.70 7.72 -15.14
N THR A 338 3.00 7.51 -14.92
CA THR A 338 3.99 8.60 -14.83
C THR A 338 4.73 8.80 -16.15
N SER A 339 5.11 10.05 -16.44
CA SER A 339 5.79 10.47 -17.66
C SER A 339 7.21 10.96 -17.39
N LYS A 340 8.14 10.50 -18.25
CA LYS A 340 9.56 10.87 -18.21
C LYS A 340 9.83 12.31 -18.56
N GLU A 341 9.32 12.75 -19.70
CA GLU A 341 9.79 13.97 -20.35
C GLU A 341 9.14 15.21 -19.75
N GLU A 342 7.87 15.11 -19.36
CA GLU A 342 7.09 16.24 -18.84
C GLU A 342 7.05 16.31 -17.31
N GLY A 343 7.53 15.27 -16.61
CA GLY A 343 7.45 15.22 -15.15
C GLY A 343 6.05 15.01 -14.60
N MET A 344 5.13 14.54 -15.44
CA MET A 344 3.71 14.44 -15.14
C MET A 344 3.31 13.06 -14.65
N ALA A 345 2.20 13.00 -13.91
CA ALA A 345 1.46 11.80 -13.61
C ALA A 345 0.01 12.03 -14.03
N TYR A 346 -0.56 11.02 -14.69
CA TYR A 346 -1.91 11.05 -15.23
C TYR A 346 -2.72 9.92 -14.63
N MET A 347 -4.01 10.17 -14.46
CA MET A 347 -5.02 9.13 -14.33
C MET A 347 -5.72 8.98 -15.68
N VAL A 348 -5.62 7.79 -16.27
CA VAL A 348 -6.06 7.49 -17.64
C VAL A 348 -7.12 6.40 -17.59
N GLN A 349 -8.20 6.56 -18.34
CA GLN A 349 -9.24 5.54 -18.46
C GLN A 349 -8.66 4.28 -19.12
N PHE A 350 -8.85 3.12 -18.50
CA PHE A 350 -8.37 1.83 -19.00
C PHE A 350 -9.46 1.15 -19.83
N SER A 351 -9.46 1.43 -21.14
CA SER A 351 -10.36 0.81 -22.12
C SER A 351 -9.75 0.93 -23.53
N SER A 352 -10.07 -0.02 -24.42
CA SER A 352 -9.75 0.07 -25.85
C SER A 352 -10.46 1.26 -26.53
N TYR A 353 -11.62 1.67 -26.00
CA TYR A 353 -12.42 2.77 -26.50
C TYR A 353 -11.97 4.09 -25.87
N GLN A 354 -10.77 4.55 -26.22
CA GLN A 354 -10.44 5.96 -26.07
C GLN A 354 -11.24 6.71 -27.14
N GLY A 355 -12.10 7.64 -26.71
CA GLY A 355 -13.13 8.25 -27.57
C GLY A 355 -12.59 8.68 -28.94
N THR A 356 -13.44 8.59 -29.97
CA THR A 356 -13.16 8.93 -31.37
C THR A 356 -12.71 10.39 -31.52
N ALA A 357 -11.46 10.68 -31.15
CA ALA A 357 -10.76 11.85 -31.62
C ALA A 357 -10.53 11.59 -33.11
N THR A 358 -11.24 12.33 -33.95
CA THR A 358 -11.27 12.15 -35.40
C THR A 358 -9.85 12.00 -35.95
N ASN A 359 -9.64 10.86 -36.60
CA ASN A 359 -8.43 10.40 -37.29
C ASN A 359 -7.98 11.34 -38.42
N ASN A 360 -7.63 12.59 -38.11
CA ASN A 360 -6.94 13.46 -39.05
C ASN A 360 -5.51 13.68 -38.58
N GLY A 361 -4.70 12.66 -38.86
CA GLY A 361 -3.29 12.85 -39.17
C GLY A 361 -2.36 12.94 -37.96
N MET A 362 -1.45 11.98 -37.90
CA MET A 362 -0.05 12.16 -37.50
C MET A 362 0.35 13.65 -37.35
N GLN A 363 0.21 14.22 -36.15
CA GLN A 363 1.05 15.34 -35.76
C GLN A 363 1.98 14.85 -34.66
N ALA A 364 3.21 14.66 -35.10
CA ALA A 364 4.37 14.40 -34.28
C ALA A 364 4.45 15.42 -33.13
N ASN A 365 4.74 14.89 -31.94
CA ASN A 365 5.48 15.55 -30.87
C ASN A 365 4.83 16.71 -30.09
N ILE A 366 3.51 16.92 -30.13
CA ILE A 366 2.88 17.92 -29.23
C ILE A 366 1.66 17.31 -28.54
N PHE A 367 1.88 16.75 -27.34
CA PHE A 367 0.82 16.41 -26.40
C PHE A 367 0.28 17.70 -25.74
N GLY A 368 -0.57 18.43 -26.47
CA GLY A 368 -1.19 19.66 -25.97
C GLY A 368 -2.45 19.40 -25.12
N ASP A 369 -2.99 20.46 -24.49
CA ASP A 369 -4.24 20.42 -23.71
C ASP A 369 -5.43 19.82 -24.47
N ASP A 370 -5.43 19.91 -25.80
CA ASP A 370 -6.46 19.34 -26.66
C ASP A 370 -6.34 17.82 -26.76
N PHE A 371 -5.12 17.28 -26.77
CA PHE A 371 -4.89 15.83 -26.68
C PHE A 371 -5.36 15.32 -25.33
N MET A 372 -4.99 16.02 -24.25
CA MET A 372 -5.38 15.67 -22.88
C MET A 372 -6.91 15.65 -22.71
N ARG A 373 -7.60 16.66 -23.24
CA ARG A 373 -9.07 16.74 -23.23
C ARG A 373 -9.71 15.65 -24.10
N ALA A 374 -9.17 15.41 -25.29
CA ALA A 374 -9.69 14.39 -26.21
C ALA A 374 -9.57 12.97 -25.64
N HIS A 375 -8.47 12.68 -24.93
CA HIS A 375 -8.21 11.37 -24.33
C HIS A 375 -8.66 11.27 -22.87
N ARG A 376 -9.36 12.30 -22.36
CA ARG A 376 -9.92 12.37 -20.99
C ARG A 376 -8.88 12.08 -19.91
N PHE A 377 -7.68 12.60 -20.06
CA PHE A 377 -6.66 12.47 -19.02
C PHE A 377 -6.98 13.40 -17.86
N TYR A 378 -6.92 12.85 -16.66
CA TYR A 378 -6.89 13.64 -15.46
C TYR A 378 -5.43 13.84 -15.04
N THR A 379 -4.96 15.08 -15.04
CA THR A 379 -3.61 15.41 -14.56
C THR A 379 -3.60 15.32 -13.04
N ILE A 380 -2.63 14.62 -12.46
CA ILE A 380 -2.52 14.47 -10.99
C ILE A 380 -1.67 15.59 -10.41
N ASN A 381 -0.57 15.92 -11.09
CA ASN A 381 0.34 17.00 -10.71
C ASN A 381 0.40 18.08 -11.79
N ARG A 382 1.10 19.17 -11.49
CA ARG A 382 1.39 20.24 -12.47
C ARG A 382 2.69 19.94 -13.19
N PRO A 383 2.82 20.36 -14.46
CA PRO A 383 4.08 20.25 -15.19
C PRO A 383 5.12 21.09 -14.48
N ASN A 384 6.30 20.51 -14.29
CA ASN A 384 7.42 21.18 -13.70
C ASN A 384 8.61 21.05 -14.65
N PRO A 385 9.01 22.13 -15.35
CA PRO A 385 10.07 22.08 -16.35
C PRO A 385 11.35 21.49 -15.78
N LEU A 386 12.01 20.57 -16.52
CA LEU A 386 13.22 19.88 -16.10
C LEU A 386 13.02 18.86 -14.95
N HIS A 387 11.77 18.52 -14.60
CA HIS A 387 11.46 17.42 -13.68
C HIS A 387 10.95 16.20 -14.44
N ALA A 388 11.11 15.01 -13.85
CA ALA A 388 10.75 13.74 -14.47
C ALA A 388 10.10 12.83 -13.41
N ALA A 389 8.84 12.45 -13.62
CA ALA A 389 8.09 11.61 -12.70
C ALA A 389 8.47 10.16 -12.98
N SER A 390 9.19 9.55 -12.04
CA SER A 390 9.78 8.22 -12.24
C SER A 390 9.12 7.14 -11.39
N GLY A 391 8.35 7.55 -10.38
CA GLY A 391 7.67 6.64 -9.47
C GLY A 391 6.29 7.17 -9.07
N ILE A 392 5.31 6.29 -8.94
CA ILE A 392 3.99 6.55 -8.35
C ILE A 392 3.63 5.43 -7.40
N TYR A 393 2.92 5.78 -6.33
CA TYR A 393 2.37 4.84 -5.38
C TYR A 393 1.11 5.41 -4.77
N GLU A 394 0.09 4.58 -4.59
CA GLU A 394 -1.11 4.92 -3.83
C GLU A 394 -1.06 4.29 -2.45
N ASN A 395 -1.23 5.11 -1.41
CA ASN A 395 -1.46 4.66 -0.04
C ASN A 395 -2.98 4.43 0.16
N PRO A 396 -3.47 3.18 0.08
CA PRO A 396 -4.91 2.90 0.21
C PRO A 396 -5.48 3.26 1.58
N SER A 397 -4.64 3.31 2.62
CA SER A 397 -5.11 3.59 3.99
C SER A 397 -5.32 5.07 4.27
N ARG A 398 -4.86 5.94 3.38
CA ARG A 398 -4.95 7.41 3.53
C ARG A 398 -5.47 8.10 2.28
N ASP A 399 -5.75 7.35 1.21
CA ASP A 399 -6.11 7.87 -0.10
C ASP A 399 -5.15 8.97 -0.59
N VAL A 400 -3.84 8.73 -0.40
CA VAL A 400 -2.75 9.65 -0.80
C VAL A 400 -1.96 9.01 -1.93
N LEU A 401 -1.65 9.80 -2.96
CA LEU A 401 -0.68 9.45 -3.98
C LEU A 401 0.68 10.03 -3.63
N LEU A 402 1.71 9.19 -3.69
CA LEU A 402 3.09 9.59 -3.67
C LEU A 402 3.61 9.59 -5.10
N ILE A 403 4.32 10.65 -5.49
CA ILE A 403 4.94 10.76 -6.81
C ILE A 403 6.40 11.12 -6.62
N ALA A 404 7.29 10.26 -7.10
CA ALA A 404 8.73 10.45 -7.04
C ALA A 404 9.21 11.23 -8.26
N ASP A 405 10.01 12.25 -7.99
CA ASP A 405 10.61 13.13 -8.96
C ASP A 405 12.12 12.92 -9.01
N ARG A 406 12.53 12.36 -10.15
CA ARG A 406 13.90 12.00 -10.48
C ARG A 406 14.86 13.17 -10.36
N ASN A 407 14.54 14.30 -10.95
CA ASN A 407 15.50 15.40 -11.06
C ASN A 407 15.47 16.28 -9.80
N GLY A 408 14.29 16.46 -9.20
CA GLY A 408 14.13 17.22 -7.96
C GLY A 408 14.58 16.49 -6.70
N ARG A 409 14.85 15.16 -6.76
CA ARG A 409 15.25 14.32 -5.62
C ARG A 409 14.27 14.39 -4.46
N ARG A 410 12.99 14.34 -4.79
CA ARG A 410 11.87 14.55 -3.87
C ARG A 410 10.77 13.54 -4.15
N ILE A 411 9.99 13.26 -3.11
CA ILE A 411 8.72 12.56 -3.23
C ILE A 411 7.64 13.52 -2.77
N TYR A 412 6.68 13.77 -3.65
CA TYR A 412 5.54 14.65 -3.41
C TYR A 412 4.35 13.81 -2.98
N SER A 413 3.51 14.37 -2.09
CA SER A 413 2.23 13.81 -1.69
C SER A 413 1.09 14.60 -2.33
N TYR A 414 0.14 13.89 -2.91
CA TYR A 414 -1.09 14.42 -3.50
C TYR A 414 -2.29 13.66 -2.95
N ALA A 415 -3.46 14.29 -2.88
CA ALA A 415 -4.70 13.56 -2.61
C ALA A 415 -5.04 12.66 -3.81
N SER A 416 -5.55 11.45 -3.56
CA SER A 416 -6.04 10.58 -4.62
C SER A 416 -7.12 11.29 -5.43
N PRO A 417 -7.10 11.22 -6.78
CA PRO A 417 -8.18 11.74 -7.62
C PRO A 417 -9.55 11.21 -7.22
N PHE A 418 -9.64 10.04 -6.59
CA PHE A 418 -10.92 9.48 -6.12
C PHE A 418 -11.48 10.10 -4.84
N LEU A 419 -10.66 10.83 -4.05
CA LEU A 419 -11.18 11.66 -2.96
C LEU A 419 -11.81 12.95 -3.47
N THR A 420 -11.27 13.45 -4.57
CA THR A 420 -11.81 14.61 -5.25
C THR A 420 -12.92 14.15 -6.18
N ASP A 421 -13.96 14.96 -6.38
CA ASP A 421 -14.86 14.72 -7.49
C ASP A 421 -14.12 15.08 -8.80
N TYR A 422 -13.23 14.19 -9.23
CA TYR A 422 -12.42 14.37 -10.44
C TYR A 422 -13.30 14.44 -11.70
N THR A 423 -14.57 13.99 -11.59
CA THR A 423 -15.55 14.10 -12.67
C THR A 423 -16.11 15.52 -12.81
N SER A 424 -16.10 16.31 -11.73
CA SER A 424 -16.61 17.68 -11.70
C SER A 424 -15.52 18.75 -11.80
N SER A 425 -14.24 18.40 -11.66
CA SER A 425 -13.13 19.36 -11.58
C SER A 425 -12.00 19.06 -12.57
N TYR A 426 -11.71 20.03 -13.45
CA TYR A 426 -10.50 20.05 -14.27
C TYR A 426 -9.37 20.71 -13.47
N GLY A 427 -8.48 19.90 -12.91
CA GLY A 427 -7.31 20.42 -12.23
C GLY A 427 -6.48 19.31 -11.58
N PRO A 428 -5.21 19.60 -11.29
CA PRO A 428 -4.34 18.65 -10.60
C PRO A 428 -4.92 18.31 -9.23
N SER A 429 -4.70 17.06 -8.81
CA SER A 429 -4.99 16.64 -7.44
C SER A 429 -4.38 17.63 -6.42
N PRO A 430 -5.08 17.89 -5.31
CA PRO A 430 -4.55 18.72 -4.22
C PRO A 430 -3.16 18.26 -3.77
N PHE A 431 -2.19 19.16 -3.81
CA PHE A 431 -0.85 18.93 -3.28
C PHE A 431 -0.89 18.99 -1.74
N LEU A 432 -0.46 17.91 -1.09
CA LEU A 432 -0.51 17.76 0.37
C LEU A 432 0.82 18.10 1.05
N GLY A 433 1.93 18.14 0.30
CA GLY A 433 3.24 18.45 0.83
C GLY A 433 4.33 17.51 0.31
N PHE A 434 5.52 17.64 0.88
CA PHE A 434 6.64 16.77 0.56
C PHE A 434 6.66 15.58 1.51
N PHE A 435 6.65 14.37 0.96
CA PHE A 435 6.87 13.16 1.72
C PHE A 435 8.35 13.04 2.13
N ALA A 436 9.25 13.08 1.14
CA ALA A 436 10.68 13.03 1.39
C ALA A 436 11.40 14.13 0.61
N LYS A 437 12.38 14.77 1.25
CA LYS A 437 13.26 15.78 0.64
C LYS A 437 14.70 15.26 0.65
N GLN A 438 15.48 15.63 -0.37
CA GLN A 438 16.93 15.40 -0.43
C GLN A 438 17.32 13.91 -0.43
N LEU A 439 16.66 13.08 -1.26
CA LEU A 439 17.05 11.69 -1.43
C LEU A 439 18.54 11.59 -1.82
N PRO A 440 19.36 10.72 -1.17
CA PRO A 440 20.82 10.82 -1.14
C PRO A 440 21.55 10.66 -2.47
N ASP A 441 20.98 9.96 -3.46
CA ASP A 441 21.60 9.75 -4.77
C ASP A 441 20.76 10.32 -5.94
N GLN A 442 21.40 10.54 -7.09
CA GLN A 442 20.77 10.58 -8.44
C GLN A 442 21.30 9.37 -9.22
N PRO A 443 20.60 8.70 -10.19
CA PRO A 443 19.32 9.03 -10.85
C PRO A 443 18.19 7.92 -10.79
N GLU A 444 17.20 8.00 -11.71
CA GLU A 444 15.94 7.22 -11.84
C GLU A 444 15.42 6.56 -10.55
N PHE A 445 14.59 7.27 -9.80
CA PHE A 445 13.88 6.66 -8.67
C PHE A 445 12.79 5.75 -9.18
N VAL A 446 12.87 4.47 -8.87
CA VAL A 446 11.70 3.61 -8.93
C VAL A 446 11.14 3.59 -7.52
N MET A 447 9.95 4.16 -7.38
CA MET A 447 9.24 4.12 -6.10
C MET A 447 8.37 2.87 -6.10
N SER A 448 8.60 2.03 -5.09
CA SER A 448 7.72 0.92 -4.78
C SER A 448 7.47 1.00 -3.29
N ALA A 449 6.39 1.68 -2.90
CA ALA A 449 6.01 1.63 -1.51
C ALA A 449 5.26 0.33 -1.26
N LEU A 450 5.58 -0.32 -0.15
CA LEU A 450 4.94 -1.56 0.21
C LEU A 450 4.34 -1.37 1.59
N LEU A 451 3.04 -1.06 1.61
CA LEU A 451 2.27 -1.10 2.83
C LEU A 451 2.28 -2.56 3.31
N GLU A 452 3.04 -2.89 4.36
CA GLU A 452 2.88 -4.20 4.99
C GLU A 452 1.53 -4.19 5.70
N HIS A 453 0.51 -4.63 4.96
CA HIS A 453 -0.86 -4.60 5.39
C HIS A 453 -1.04 -5.61 6.53
N GLN A 454 -1.11 -5.11 7.76
CA GLN A 454 -1.43 -5.93 8.93
C GLN A 454 -2.93 -6.11 9.05
N GLN A 455 -3.52 -6.80 8.06
CA GLN A 455 -4.96 -7.01 8.01
C GLN A 455 -5.50 -7.78 9.25
N ASN A 456 -4.63 -8.43 10.03
CA ASN A 456 -4.97 -9.28 11.16
C ASN A 456 -4.49 -8.77 12.53
N ILE A 457 -3.94 -7.55 12.63
CA ILE A 457 -3.49 -7.01 13.92
C ILE A 457 -4.50 -5.96 14.38
N PRO A 458 -5.26 -6.22 15.46
CA PRO A 458 -6.26 -5.26 15.93
C PRO A 458 -5.56 -3.94 16.28
N PHE A 459 -6.21 -2.81 15.98
CA PHE A 459 -5.69 -1.43 16.09
C PHE A 459 -4.90 -1.10 17.37
N CYS A 460 -5.16 -1.81 18.47
CA CYS A 460 -4.51 -1.61 19.75
C CYS A 460 -3.38 -2.59 20.08
N TYR A 461 -2.87 -3.36 19.11
CA TYR A 461 -1.75 -4.26 19.30
C TYR A 461 -0.56 -3.87 18.42
N GLU A 462 0.63 -3.92 19.01
CA GLU A 462 1.94 -3.81 18.37
C GLU A 462 2.68 -5.15 18.45
N LEU A 463 3.51 -5.47 17.46
CA LEU A 463 4.39 -6.63 17.49
C LEU A 463 5.68 -6.29 18.26
N ASN A 464 5.89 -6.95 19.40
CA ASN A 464 7.14 -6.86 20.16
C ASN A 464 8.30 -7.52 19.40
N ASN A 465 9.53 -7.22 19.80
CA ASN A 465 10.82 -7.72 19.30
C ASN A 465 10.86 -9.26 19.18
N ASN A 466 10.08 -9.94 20.01
CA ASN A 466 10.01 -11.41 20.10
C ASN A 466 8.88 -12.00 19.22
N GLY A 467 8.29 -11.23 18.31
CA GLY A 467 7.20 -11.67 17.44
C GLY A 467 5.83 -11.81 18.11
N LYS A 468 5.67 -11.38 19.37
CA LYS A 468 4.41 -11.45 20.12
C LYS A 468 3.66 -10.13 20.08
N LEU A 469 2.34 -10.19 19.94
CA LEU A 469 1.46 -9.02 20.06
C LEU A 469 1.45 -8.50 21.50
N ARG A 470 1.68 -7.19 21.66
CA ARG A 470 1.56 -6.43 22.91
C ARG A 470 0.58 -5.28 22.68
N TYR A 471 -0.14 -4.86 23.70
CA TYR A 471 -1.10 -3.75 23.57
C TYR A 471 -0.38 -2.38 23.50
N VAL A 472 -0.74 -1.52 22.56
CA VAL A 472 -0.12 -0.21 22.31
C VAL A 472 -0.28 0.71 23.54
N ALA A 473 0.77 1.46 23.88
CA ALA A 473 0.82 2.37 25.04
C ALA A 473 -0.33 3.41 25.06
N LEU A 474 -0.77 3.87 23.89
CA LEU A 474 -1.84 4.85 23.75
C LEU A 474 -3.23 4.25 23.97
N CYS A 475 -3.47 3.02 23.51
CA CYS A 475 -4.71 2.31 23.82
C CYS A 475 -4.74 1.86 25.29
N THR A 476 -3.60 1.46 25.87
CA THR A 476 -3.52 1.19 27.32
C THR A 476 -3.74 2.47 28.13
N ALA A 477 -3.22 3.62 27.68
CA ALA A 477 -3.53 4.90 28.32
C ALA A 477 -5.03 5.21 28.22
N ALA A 478 -5.65 5.06 27.06
CA ALA A 478 -7.08 5.27 26.88
C ALA A 478 -7.93 4.31 27.75
N SER A 479 -7.53 3.04 27.87
CA SER A 479 -8.23 2.08 28.74
C SER A 479 -8.03 2.42 30.23
N ILE A 480 -6.82 2.79 30.64
CA ILE A 480 -6.53 3.26 32.01
C ILE A 480 -7.37 4.50 32.32
N TRP A 481 -7.41 5.50 31.43
CA TRP A 481 -8.22 6.70 31.61
C TRP A 481 -9.71 6.41 31.65
N SER A 482 -10.20 5.46 30.85
CA SER A 482 -11.59 5.02 30.88
C SER A 482 -11.94 4.33 32.20
N VAL A 483 -11.05 3.49 32.74
CA VAL A 483 -11.21 2.84 34.05
C VAL A 483 -11.15 3.87 35.18
N VAL A 484 -10.22 4.82 35.14
CA VAL A 484 -10.12 5.92 36.11
C VAL A 484 -11.41 6.75 36.09
N LEU A 485 -11.91 7.11 34.90
CA LEU A 485 -13.17 7.83 34.76
C LEU A 485 -14.35 7.04 35.35
N ALA A 486 -14.44 5.74 35.07
CA ALA A 486 -15.48 4.88 35.64
C ALA A 486 -15.40 4.81 37.17
N ILE A 487 -14.21 4.67 37.74
CA ILE A 487 -14.01 4.68 39.20
C ILE A 487 -14.44 6.02 39.79
N VAL A 488 -14.08 7.15 39.16
CA VAL A 488 -14.51 8.48 39.62
C VAL A 488 -16.04 8.60 39.56
N LEU A 489 -16.66 8.15 38.48
CA LEU A 489 -18.12 8.17 38.30
C LEU A 489 -18.87 7.27 39.29
N ILE A 490 -18.23 6.23 39.85
CA ILE A 490 -18.83 5.39 40.89
C ILE A 490 -18.56 5.98 42.28
N THR A 491 -17.30 6.29 42.58
CA THR A 491 -16.87 6.67 43.92
C THR A 491 -17.38 8.04 44.35
N VAL A 492 -17.44 9.03 43.46
CA VAL A 492 -17.91 10.38 43.80
C VAL A 492 -19.40 10.37 44.18
N PRO A 493 -20.33 9.78 43.40
CA PRO A 493 -21.72 9.64 43.83
C PRO A 493 -21.87 8.80 45.09
N SER A 494 -21.15 7.69 45.24
CA SER A 494 -21.19 6.88 46.47
C SER A 494 -20.75 7.68 47.70
N LEU A 495 -19.71 8.52 47.58
CA LEU A 495 -19.27 9.43 48.64
C LEU A 495 -20.31 10.50 48.96
N ILE A 496 -20.98 11.06 47.95
CA ILE A 496 -22.06 12.05 48.14
C ILE A 496 -23.23 11.39 48.88
N VAL A 497 -23.68 10.22 48.44
CA VAL A 497 -24.77 9.45 49.08
C VAL A 497 -24.38 9.08 50.51
N TYR A 498 -23.16 8.58 50.73
CA TYR A 498 -22.66 8.26 52.06
C TYR A 498 -22.65 9.49 52.98
N ARG A 499 -22.20 10.65 52.49
CA ARG A 499 -22.23 11.91 53.25
C ARG A 499 -23.65 12.35 53.56
N GLN A 500 -24.60 12.21 52.63
CA GLN A 500 -26.02 12.52 52.87
C GLN A 500 -26.59 11.60 53.96
N ILE A 501 -26.32 10.29 53.91
CA ILE A 501 -26.74 9.34 54.95
C ILE A 501 -26.14 9.72 56.31
N GLN A 502 -24.84 10.03 56.37
CA GLN A 502 -24.19 10.49 57.60
C GLN A 502 -24.79 11.79 58.14
N TYR A 503 -25.16 12.71 57.26
CA TYR A 503 -25.82 13.96 57.64
C TYR A 503 -27.22 13.70 58.22
N CYS A 504 -27.99 12.79 57.63
CA CYS A 504 -29.29 12.36 58.15
C CYS A 504 -29.16 11.66 59.51
N LEU A 505 -28.19 10.74 59.67
CA LEU A 505 -27.95 10.03 60.92
C LEU A 505 -27.49 10.97 62.05
N ASN A 506 -26.61 11.92 61.75
CA ASN A 506 -26.15 12.90 62.73
C ASN A 506 -27.19 14.00 63.01
N GLY A 507 -28.04 14.34 62.03
CA GLY A 507 -29.22 15.18 62.21
C GLY A 507 -30.22 14.54 63.19
N GLY A 508 -30.45 13.24 63.06
CA GLY A 508 -31.27 12.47 64.00
C GLY A 508 -30.75 12.54 65.44
N LYS A 509 -29.44 12.44 65.64
CA LYS A 509 -28.82 12.59 66.99
C LYS A 509 -29.00 14.01 67.59
N ARG A 510 -29.02 15.06 66.76
CA ARG A 510 -29.33 16.43 67.24
C ARG A 510 -30.81 16.62 67.54
N TYR A 511 -31.70 15.98 66.78
CA TYR A 511 -33.14 16.02 67.05
C TYR A 511 -33.48 15.28 68.34
N GLN A 512 -32.87 14.11 68.58
CA GLN A 512 -33.03 13.35 69.82
C GLN A 512 -32.49 14.09 71.06
N ARG A 513 -31.39 14.86 70.92
CA ARG A 513 -30.90 15.76 71.98
C ARG A 513 -31.78 16.99 72.21
N ARG A 514 -32.55 17.44 71.22
CA ARG A 514 -33.54 18.52 71.39
C ARG A 514 -34.85 18.01 72.00
N GLN A 515 -35.31 16.82 71.63
CA GLN A 515 -36.47 16.20 72.26
C GLN A 515 -36.20 15.85 73.74
N SER A 516 -35.01 15.33 74.09
CA SER A 516 -34.68 15.13 75.51
C SER A 516 -34.46 16.42 76.31
N SER A 517 -34.46 17.59 75.65
CA SER A 517 -34.44 18.91 76.32
C SER A 517 -35.81 19.59 76.29
N GLN A 518 -36.82 18.99 75.66
CA GLN A 518 -38.16 19.56 75.48
C GLN A 518 -39.27 18.69 76.09
N ASP A 519 -38.94 17.50 76.62
CA ASP A 519 -39.85 16.64 77.41
C ASP A 519 -39.86 16.94 78.92
N ASP A 520 -39.11 17.94 79.40
CA ASP A 520 -39.17 18.43 80.79
C ASP A 520 -40.04 19.70 80.96
N GLY A 521 -40.95 19.97 80.02
CA GLY A 521 -41.72 21.21 80.05
C GLY A 521 -43.09 21.11 79.40
N VAL A 522 -44.09 20.94 80.25
CA VAL A 522 -45.48 21.36 80.04
C VAL A 522 -46.39 20.31 79.39
N SER A 523 -46.86 19.44 80.28
CA SER A 523 -48.26 19.03 80.38
C SER A 523 -49.20 20.22 80.18
N ALA A 524 -50.25 20.06 79.36
CA ALA A 524 -51.66 20.34 79.72
C ALA A 524 -52.52 20.81 78.52
N LEU A 525 -53.61 20.07 78.34
CA LEU A 525 -54.99 20.51 78.04
C LEU A 525 -55.37 20.94 76.60
N TYR A 526 -56.32 20.15 76.07
CA TYR A 526 -57.57 20.49 75.37
C TYR A 526 -57.61 21.12 73.96
N GLY A 527 -58.57 20.61 73.18
CA GLY A 527 -59.26 21.30 72.08
C GLY A 527 -59.04 20.62 70.71
N SER A 528 -59.93 19.75 70.23
CA SER A 528 -61.20 20.04 69.52
C SER A 528 -61.01 20.49 68.06
N GLY A 529 -61.53 19.67 67.14
CA GLY A 529 -62.32 20.12 65.99
C GLY A 529 -61.68 20.13 64.59
N CYS A 530 -62.19 19.24 63.72
CA CYS A 530 -62.43 19.37 62.26
C CYS A 530 -61.21 19.68 61.35
N SER A 531 -61.04 19.21 60.11
CA SER A 531 -61.95 18.72 59.08
C SER A 531 -61.08 18.17 57.93
N SER A 532 -61.55 17.14 57.23
CA SER A 532 -61.07 16.74 55.88
C SER A 532 -61.44 17.84 54.84
N PRO A 533 -60.94 17.87 53.58
CA PRO A 533 -61.20 16.80 52.60
C PRO A 533 -60.26 16.60 51.38
N LEU A 534 -60.46 15.44 50.71
CA LEU A 534 -60.51 15.18 49.24
C LEU A 534 -59.28 15.51 48.36
N VAL A 535 -58.63 14.51 47.72
CA VAL A 535 -59.00 13.73 46.50
C VAL A 535 -58.87 14.51 45.16
N ARG A 536 -57.92 14.04 44.32
CA ARG A 536 -57.89 13.89 42.83
C ARG A 536 -56.44 14.09 42.37
N VAL A 537 -55.70 13.11 41.83
CA VAL A 537 -55.89 12.31 40.60
C VAL A 537 -56.22 13.15 39.37
N GLN A 538 -55.20 13.52 38.59
CA GLN A 538 -55.23 13.45 37.12
C GLN A 538 -53.82 13.60 36.50
N VAL A 539 -53.50 12.67 35.61
CA VAL A 539 -52.44 12.64 34.59
C VAL A 539 -53.13 12.03 33.34
N PRO A 540 -52.71 12.22 32.07
CA PRO A 540 -51.76 13.14 31.43
C PRO A 540 -52.42 13.97 30.30
N ASN A 541 -51.66 14.83 29.61
CA ASN A 541 -51.96 15.15 28.22
C ASN A 541 -50.69 15.14 27.34
N TYR A 542 -50.78 14.43 26.23
CA TYR A 542 -49.81 14.43 25.12
C TYR A 542 -49.95 15.75 24.35
N GLY A 543 -48.82 16.31 23.92
CA GLY A 543 -48.78 17.48 23.03
C GLY A 543 -47.52 17.45 22.18
N SER A 544 -47.72 17.17 20.90
CA SER A 544 -46.76 17.17 19.81
C SER A 544 -46.50 18.59 19.29
N ALA A 545 -45.35 18.76 18.65
CA ALA A 545 -44.99 19.74 17.61
C ALA A 545 -44.84 21.22 17.99
N VAL A 546 -43.60 21.73 17.93
CA VAL A 546 -43.01 22.38 16.73
C VAL A 546 -41.59 21.88 16.55
#